data_AF-A0AB35BMF9-F1
#
_entry.id   AF-A0AB35BMF9-F1
#
_cell.length_a   1.000
_cell.length_b   1.000
_cell.length_c   1.000
_cell.angle_alpha   90.00
_cell.angle_beta   90.00
_cell.angle_gamma   90.00
#
_symmetry.space_group_name_H-M   'P 1'
#
loop_
_entity.id
_entity.type
_entity.pdbx_description
1 polymer ?
#
loop_
_entity_poly.entity_id
_entity_poly.type
_entity_poly.pdbx_seq_one_letter_code
_entity_poly.pdbx_strand_id
1 'polypeptide(L)'
;MKQAGSWNPLWDTLSQWDPEWTEQFMAMNATPVRRGVFTPEFVELLSIAIDAAATHMYAPGVRRHIRAALELGVSREEILTVLEMVSVLGIHACNLGVPILAEELDAYESRRATN
;
A
#
# COMPACT_ATOMS: atom_id res chain seq x y z
N MET A 1 -15.59 14.53 -0.75
CA MET A 1 -14.25 14.58 -1.41
C MET A 1 -14.15 15.69 -2.46
N LYS A 2 -15.11 15.84 -3.40
CA LYS A 2 -15.15 17.01 -4.32
C LYS A 2 -15.13 18.37 -3.60
N GLN A 3 -16.01 18.56 -2.61
CA GLN A 3 -16.04 19.80 -1.81
C GLN A 3 -14.92 19.92 -0.78
N ALA A 4 -14.21 18.82 -0.48
CA ALA A 4 -13.15 18.77 0.53
C ALA A 4 -11.75 18.95 -0.08
N GLY A 5 -11.65 19.30 -1.37
CA GLY A 5 -10.37 19.51 -2.08
C GLY A 5 -9.57 18.23 -2.39
N SER A 6 -9.97 17.08 -1.86
CA SER A 6 -9.25 15.80 -1.99
C SER A 6 -9.70 14.92 -3.16
N TRP A 7 -10.47 15.47 -4.11
CA TRP A 7 -10.94 14.71 -5.27
C TRP A 7 -9.81 14.45 -6.26
N ASN A 8 -9.62 13.17 -6.60
CA ASN A 8 -8.72 12.78 -7.67
C ASN A 8 -9.52 12.73 -8.99
N PRO A 9 -9.11 13.48 -10.03
CA PRO A 9 -9.77 13.46 -11.34
C PRO A 9 -9.91 12.07 -11.98
N LEU A 10 -9.08 11.10 -11.58
CA LEU A 10 -9.21 9.70 -12.01
C LEU A 10 -10.56 9.07 -11.62
N TRP A 11 -11.29 9.66 -10.67
CA TRP A 11 -12.63 9.19 -10.27
C TRP A 11 -13.77 9.80 -11.10
N ASP A 12 -13.51 10.75 -12.00
CA ASP A 12 -14.58 11.42 -12.76
C ASP A 12 -15.34 10.45 -13.65
N THR A 13 -14.64 9.55 -14.35
CA THR A 13 -15.26 8.51 -15.18
C THR A 13 -16.14 7.59 -14.34
N LEU A 14 -15.65 7.13 -13.20
CA LEU A 14 -16.39 6.24 -12.30
C LEU A 14 -17.64 6.93 -11.75
N SER A 15 -17.51 8.20 -11.33
CA SER A 15 -18.63 9.01 -10.87
C SER A 15 -19.68 9.27 -11.96
N GLN A 16 -19.30 9.27 -13.24
CA GLN A 16 -20.24 9.44 -14.36
C GLN A 16 -20.93 8.14 -14.73
N TRP A 17 -20.23 7.01 -14.65
CA TRP A 17 -20.74 5.71 -15.06
C TRP A 17 -21.56 5.03 -13.97
N ASP A 18 -21.12 5.11 -12.72
CA ASP A 18 -21.83 4.56 -11.55
C ASP A 18 -21.69 5.49 -10.34
N PRO A 19 -22.57 6.50 -10.23
CA PRO A 19 -22.53 7.48 -9.16
C PRO A 19 -22.77 6.87 -7.78
N GLU A 20 -23.70 5.91 -7.68
CA GLU A 20 -24.08 5.28 -6.40
C GLU A 20 -22.91 4.46 -5.86
N TRP A 21 -22.31 3.61 -6.70
CA TRP A 21 -21.14 2.83 -6.29
C TRP A 21 -19.98 3.76 -5.92
N THR A 22 -19.73 4.80 -6.70
CA THR A 22 -18.66 5.76 -6.42
C THR A 22 -18.86 6.43 -5.06
N GLU A 23 -20.08 6.83 -4.71
CA GLU A 23 -20.39 7.40 -3.41
C GLU A 23 -20.14 6.41 -2.26
N GLN A 24 -20.59 5.16 -2.42
CA GLN A 24 -20.38 4.09 -1.44
C GLN A 24 -18.88 3.79 -1.24
N PHE A 25 -18.12 3.70 -2.33
CA PHE A 25 -16.66 3.51 -2.29
C PHE A 25 -15.96 4.65 -1.54
N MET A 26 -16.36 5.90 -1.80
CA MET A 26 -15.80 7.07 -1.12
C MET A 26 -16.19 7.11 0.36
N ALA A 27 -17.40 6.68 0.72
CA ALA A 27 -17.84 6.57 2.11
C ALA A 27 -17.03 5.51 2.87
N MET A 28 -16.80 4.35 2.25
CA MET A 28 -15.94 3.30 2.78
C MET A 28 -14.50 3.82 2.98
N ASN A 29 -13.90 4.45 1.97
CA ASN A 29 -12.54 4.99 2.06
C ASN A 29 -12.40 6.08 3.14
N ALA A 30 -13.45 6.86 3.42
CA ALA A 30 -13.43 7.87 4.47
C ALA A 30 -13.53 7.29 5.89
N THR A 31 -13.83 6.00 6.04
CA THR A 31 -14.09 5.37 7.35
C THR A 31 -12.90 5.46 8.33
N PRO A 32 -11.64 5.22 7.94
CA PRO A 32 -10.49 5.32 8.85
C PRO A 32 -10.37 6.71 9.49
N VAL A 33 -10.56 7.78 8.69
CA VAL A 33 -10.53 9.16 9.17
C VAL A 33 -11.77 9.49 10.00
N ARG A 34 -12.98 9.14 9.52
CA ARG A 34 -14.24 9.46 10.21
C ARG A 34 -14.35 8.81 11.58
N ARG A 35 -13.80 7.60 11.75
CA ARG A 35 -13.83 6.91 13.04
C ARG A 35 -12.91 7.55 14.08
N GLY A 36 -11.92 8.34 13.66
CA GLY A 36 -11.00 9.06 14.55
C GLY A 36 -10.16 8.15 15.45
N VAL A 37 -10.03 6.85 15.13
CA VAL A 37 -9.21 5.90 15.88
C VAL A 37 -7.73 6.16 15.64
N PHE A 38 -7.39 6.54 14.41
CA PHE A 38 -6.06 6.98 14.02
C PHE A 38 -6.06 8.48 13.75
N THR A 39 -4.92 9.12 13.97
CA THR A 39 -4.75 10.52 13.59
C THR A 39 -4.71 10.64 12.06
N PRO A 40 -5.11 11.79 11.49
CA PRO A 40 -5.03 12.02 10.04
C PRO A 40 -3.64 11.77 9.47
N GLU A 41 -2.59 12.18 10.18
CA GLU A 41 -1.18 11.98 9.81
C GLU A 41 -0.84 10.51 9.65
N PHE A 42 -1.26 9.69 10.62
CA PHE A 42 -1.02 8.25 10.60
C PHE A 42 -1.78 7.57 9.46
N VAL A 43 -3.00 8.01 9.16
CA VAL A 43 -3.77 7.49 8.02
C VAL A 43 -3.07 7.81 6.70
N GLU A 44 -2.50 9.01 6.54
CA GLU A 44 -1.75 9.37 5.35
C GLU A 44 -0.45 8.56 5.22
N LEU A 45 0.31 8.37 6.31
CA LEU A 45 1.50 7.51 6.33
C LEU A 45 1.18 6.05 5.96
N LEU A 46 0.09 5.48 6.50
CA LEU A 46 -0.38 4.15 6.11
C LEU A 46 -0.76 4.08 4.63
N SER A 47 -1.40 5.12 4.12
CA SER A 47 -1.81 5.17 2.71
C SER A 47 -0.59 5.26 1.77
N ILE A 48 0.44 6.03 2.15
CA ILE A 48 1.73 6.04 1.45
C ILE A 48 2.34 4.63 1.43
N ALA A 49 2.34 3.93 2.57
CA ALA A 49 2.90 2.58 2.66
C ALA A 49 2.20 1.60 1.70
N ILE A 50 0.87 1.63 1.64
CA ILE A 50 0.07 0.76 0.77
C ILE A 50 0.35 1.06 -0.71
N ASP A 51 0.34 2.34 -1.10
CA ASP A 51 0.54 2.74 -2.49
C ASP A 51 1.98 2.53 -2.97
N ALA A 52 2.97 2.67 -2.08
CA ALA A 52 4.39 2.54 -2.41
C ALA A 52 4.91 1.09 -2.37
N ALA A 53 4.15 0.16 -1.77
CA ALA A 53 4.55 -1.24 -1.71
C ALA A 53 4.87 -1.81 -3.11
N ALA A 54 5.93 -2.61 -3.22
CA ALA A 54 6.38 -3.20 -4.50
C ALA A 54 5.32 -4.07 -5.19
N THR A 55 4.33 -4.56 -4.43
CA THR A 55 3.18 -5.33 -4.92
C THR A 55 2.05 -4.45 -5.48
N HIS A 56 2.09 -3.13 -5.28
CA HIS A 56 1.06 -2.19 -5.72
C HIS A 56 1.60 -1.08 -6.63
N MET A 57 2.63 -0.34 -6.20
CA MET A 57 3.31 0.72 -6.95
C MET A 57 2.38 1.75 -7.61
N TYR A 58 1.35 2.20 -6.89
CA TYR A 58 0.38 3.16 -7.40
C TYR A 58 0.88 4.60 -7.26
N ALA A 59 1.73 5.02 -8.20
CA ALA A 59 2.40 6.33 -8.19
C ALA A 59 1.47 7.56 -8.01
N PRO A 60 0.26 7.63 -8.62
CA PRO A 60 -0.66 8.73 -8.38
C PRO A 60 -1.11 8.84 -6.92
N GLY A 61 -1.34 7.70 -6.27
CA GLY A 61 -1.72 7.62 -4.86
C GLY A 61 -0.59 8.04 -3.93
N VAL A 62 0.62 7.51 -4.15
CA VAL A 62 1.83 7.91 -3.41
C VAL A 62 2.00 9.44 -3.43
N ARG A 63 1.91 10.07 -4.62
CA ARG A 63 2.05 11.52 -4.75
C ARG A 63 0.97 12.30 -4.00
N ARG A 64 -0.27 11.83 -4.05
CA ARG A 64 -1.41 12.45 -3.37
C ARG A 64 -1.26 12.38 -1.86
N HIS A 65 -0.92 11.21 -1.32
CA HIS A 65 -0.81 11.00 0.11
C HIS A 65 0.45 11.65 0.72
N ILE A 66 1.58 11.67 0.01
CA ILE A 66 2.75 12.46 0.43
C ILE A 66 2.40 13.95 0.55
N ARG A 67 1.64 14.50 -0.42
CA ARG A 67 1.21 15.91 -0.34
C ARG A 67 0.31 16.16 0.86
N ALA A 68 -0.70 15.32 1.07
CA ALA A 68 -1.62 15.45 2.19
C ALA A 68 -0.90 15.31 3.55
N ALA A 69 0.04 14.36 3.67
CA ALA A 69 0.87 14.21 4.87
C ALA A 69 1.68 15.48 5.17
N LEU A 70 2.32 16.07 4.16
CA LEU A 70 3.07 17.32 4.31
C LEU A 70 2.16 18.50 4.69
N GLU A 71 0.95 18.58 4.14
CA GLU A 71 -0.05 19.60 4.50
C GLU A 71 -0.53 19.46 5.95
N LEU A 72 -0.54 18.23 6.50
CA LEU A 72 -0.84 17.94 7.91
C LEU A 72 0.38 18.14 8.84
N GLY A 73 1.56 18.50 8.30
CA GLY A 73 2.76 18.76 9.10
C GLY A 73 3.63 17.53 9.38
N VAL A 74 3.38 16.41 8.72
CA VAL A 74 4.26 15.23 8.77
C VAL A 74 5.63 15.57 8.22
N SER A 75 6.68 15.15 8.92
CA SER A 75 8.06 15.43 8.52
C SER A 75 8.47 14.60 7.30
N ARG A 76 9.50 15.08 6.58
CA ARG A 76 10.05 14.32 5.45
C ARG A 76 10.72 13.04 5.93
N GLU A 77 11.28 13.08 7.12
CA GLU A 77 11.93 11.98 7.82
C GLU A 77 10.95 10.85 8.08
N GLU A 78 9.75 11.14 8.62
CA GLU A 78 8.69 10.13 8.82
C GLU A 78 8.24 9.49 7.49
N ILE A 79 8.09 10.29 6.44
CA ILE A 79 7.72 9.79 5.10
C ILE A 79 8.82 8.88 4.55
N LEU A 80 10.09 9.28 4.66
CA LEU A 80 11.23 8.48 4.22
C LEU A 80 11.31 7.16 5.00
N THR A 81 11.12 7.20 6.32
CA THR A 81 11.08 5.99 7.15
C THR A 81 10.00 5.02 6.69
N VAL A 82 8.79 5.49 6.33
CA VAL A 82 7.75 4.62 5.78
C VAL A 82 8.19 3.99 4.45
N LEU A 83 8.83 4.74 3.55
CA LEU A 83 9.33 4.22 2.28
C LEU A 83 10.43 3.17 2.48
N GLU A 84 11.34 3.41 3.43
CA GLU A 84 12.38 2.45 3.83
C GLU A 84 11.76 1.16 4.39
N MET A 85 10.75 1.28 5.26
CA MET A 85 10.04 0.14 5.84
C MET A 85 9.35 -0.72 4.77
N VAL A 86 8.71 -0.13 3.76
CA VAL A 86 8.02 -0.92 2.72
C VAL A 86 8.98 -1.52 1.69
N SER A 87 10.20 -0.98 1.57
CA SER A 87 11.22 -1.51 0.65
C SER A 87 11.66 -2.93 1.01
N VAL A 88 11.54 -3.33 2.29
CA VAL A 88 11.96 -4.66 2.74
C VAL A 88 10.99 -5.78 2.36
N LEU A 89 9.81 -5.47 1.80
CA LEU A 89 8.79 -6.45 1.42
C LEU A 89 9.35 -7.57 0.51
N GLY A 90 10.38 -7.28 -0.28
CA GLY A 90 11.07 -8.25 -1.14
C GLY A 90 11.67 -9.44 -0.39
N ILE A 91 11.98 -9.33 0.91
CA ILE A 91 12.53 -10.43 1.70
C ILE A 91 11.59 -11.63 1.78
N HIS A 92 10.29 -11.43 1.57
CA HIS A 92 9.30 -12.52 1.57
C HIS A 92 9.56 -13.55 0.45
N ALA A 93 10.22 -13.16 -0.64
CA ALA A 93 10.66 -14.11 -1.66
C ALA A 93 11.68 -15.11 -1.09
N CYS A 94 12.62 -14.65 -0.25
CA CYS A 94 13.58 -15.53 0.42
C CYS A 94 12.91 -16.37 1.51
N ASN A 95 11.98 -15.80 2.27
CA ASN A 95 11.24 -16.55 3.31
C ASN A 95 10.50 -17.76 2.74
N LEU A 96 10.03 -17.68 1.49
CA LEU A 96 9.42 -18.81 0.78
C LEU A 96 10.47 -19.67 0.06
N GLY A 97 11.37 -19.03 -0.69
CA GLY A 97 12.29 -19.72 -1.59
C GLY A 97 13.39 -20.52 -0.89
N VAL A 98 13.89 -20.05 0.26
CA VAL A 98 14.97 -20.74 0.98
C VAL A 98 14.50 -22.10 1.55
N PRO A 99 13.34 -22.19 2.24
CA PRO A 99 12.80 -23.49 2.65
C PRO A 99 12.54 -24.44 1.48
N ILE A 100 11.93 -23.95 0.39
CA ILE A 100 11.67 -24.76 -0.81
C ILE A 100 12.98 -25.30 -1.40
N LEU A 101 14.02 -24.45 -1.47
CA LEU A 101 15.34 -24.88 -1.95
C LEU A 101 15.93 -25.98 -1.06
N ALA A 102 15.79 -25.89 0.26
CA ALA A 102 16.26 -26.93 1.17
C ALA A 102 15.53 -28.27 0.93
N GLU A 103 14.20 -28.23 0.79
CA GLU A 103 13.39 -29.42 0.47
C GLU A 103 13.82 -30.08 -0.85
N GLU A 104 14.08 -29.29 -1.89
CA GLU A 104 14.51 -29.81 -3.18
C GLU A 104 15.94 -30.36 -3.17
N LEU A 105 16.84 -29.80 -2.36
CA LEU A 105 18.19 -30.34 -2.16
C LEU A 105 18.13 -31.72 -1.48
N ASP A 106 17.35 -31.86 -0.40
CA ASP A 106 17.15 -33.15 0.29
C ASP A 106 16.54 -34.21 -0.64
N ALA A 107 15.54 -33.81 -1.43
CA ALA A 107 14.91 -34.69 -2.40
C ALA A 107 15.87 -35.08 -3.53
N TYR A 108 16.72 -34.16 -3.99
CA TYR A 108 17.75 -34.43 -5.00
C TYR A 108 18.79 -35.44 -4.50
N GLU A 109 19.31 -35.26 -3.28
CA GLU A 109 20.26 -36.18 -2.67
C GLU A 109 19.68 -37.59 -2.51
N SER A 110 18.41 -37.68 -2.09
CA SER A 110 17.68 -38.96 -1.94
C SER A 110 17.53 -39.69 -3.28
N ARG A 111 17.18 -38.96 -4.37
CA ARG A 111 17.09 -39.53 -5.73
C ARG A 111 18.45 -40.01 -6.23
N ARG A 112 19.51 -39.24 -5.95
CA ARG A 112 20.89 -39.56 -6.35
C ARG A 112 21.45 -40.78 -5.63
N ALA A 113 21.02 -41.04 -4.39
CA ALA A 113 21.44 -42.22 -3.63
C ALA A 113 20.70 -43.51 -4.05
N THR A 114 19.57 -43.40 -4.75
CA THR A 114 18.74 -44.54 -5.18
C THR A 114 19.03 -44.99 -6.62
N ASN A 115 19.76 -44.17 -7.40
CA ASN A 115 20.25 -44.48 -8.76
C ASN A 115 21.70 -44.96 -8.72
#